data_AF-A0A164JWH9-F1
#
_entry.id   AF-A0A164JWH9-F1
#
_cell.length_a   1.000
_cell.length_b   1.000
_cell.length_c   1.000
_cell.angle_alpha   90.00
_cell.angle_beta   90.00
_cell.angle_gamma   90.00
#
_symmetry.space_group_name_H-M   'P 1'
#
loop_
_entity.id
_entity.type
_entity.pdbx_description
1 polymer ?
#
loop_
_entity_poly.entity_id
_entity_poly.type
_entity_poly.pdbx_seq_one_letter_code
_entity_poly.pdbx_strand_id
1 'polypeptide(L)' 'IVQAIISSGLSANKPVHFFDCNIHAREWITAATCVWIIDQITTGYGSYPEITSLVDQYDWKFVPIANPDGYAYTWNTV' A
#
# COMPACT_ATOMS: atom_id res chain seq x y z
N ILE A 1 8.17 -10.26 2.20
CA ILE A 1 7.88 -8.83 1.96
C ILE A 1 7.25 -8.73 0.58
N VAL A 2 5.93 -8.59 0.52
CA VAL A 2 5.24 -8.38 -0.75
C VAL A 2 5.14 -6.88 -0.95
N GLN A 3 5.81 -6.37 -1.98
CA GLN A 3 5.64 -5.00 -2.45
C GLN A 3 4.45 -4.96 -3.40
N ALA A 4 3.49 -4.06 -3.17
CA ALA A 4 2.45 -3.75 -4.15
C ALA A 4 2.84 -2.47 -4.90
N ILE A 5 2.75 -2.51 -6.23
CA ILE A 5 2.98 -1.36 -7.10
C ILE A 5 1.70 -1.12 -7.90
N ILE A 6 1.17 0.10 -7.83
CA ILE A 6 -0.02 0.52 -8.57
C ILE A 6 0.39 1.63 -9.54
N SER A 7 0.10 1.43 -10.82
CA SER A 7 0.36 2.38 -11.89
C SER A 7 -0.66 2.20 -13.01
N SER A 8 -1.18 3.29 -13.58
CA SER A 8 -1.95 3.23 -14.83
C SER A 8 -1.10 2.99 -16.08
N GLY A 9 0.23 3.10 -16.00
CA GLY A 9 1.13 2.89 -17.14
C GLY A 9 1.05 3.95 -18.25
N LEU A 10 0.30 5.04 -18.07
CA LEU A 10 0.14 6.10 -19.09
C LEU A 10 1.42 6.93 -19.35
N SER A 11 2.35 6.95 -18.40
CA SER A 11 3.64 7.63 -18.51
C SER A 11 4.71 6.80 -17.80
N ALA A 12 5.92 6.78 -18.37
CA ALA A 12 7.05 6.03 -17.84
C ALA A 12 7.73 6.70 -16.62
N ASN A 13 7.50 7.99 -16.40
CA ASN A 13 8.20 8.79 -15.37
C ASN A 13 7.22 9.53 -14.46
N LYS A 14 6.31 8.80 -13.82
CA LYS A 14 5.40 9.38 -12.83
C LYS A 14 6.11 9.51 -11.46
N PRO A 15 5.90 10.62 -10.73
CA PRO A 15 6.35 10.71 -9.34
C PRO A 15 5.73 9.60 -8.48
N VAL A 16 6.49 9.14 -7.47
CA VAL A 16 6.11 7.98 -6.65
C VAL A 16 5.72 8.41 -5.25
N HIS A 17 4.53 8.01 -4.79
CA HIS A 17 4.20 7.98 -3.38
C HIS A 17 4.58 6.62 -2.78
N PHE A 18 5.38 6.63 -1.73
CA PHE A 18 5.86 5.43 -1.05
C PHE A 18 5.23 5.31 0.35
N PHE A 19 4.72 4.13 0.65
CA PHE A 19 4.08 3.81 1.93
C PHE A 19 4.78 2.61 2.56
N ASP A 20 5.37 2.83 3.74
CA ASP A 20 5.87 1.80 4.63
C ASP A 20 4.90 1.66 5.81
N CYS A 21 4.42 0.45 6.04
CA CYS A 21 3.44 0.13 7.05
C CYS A 21 3.96 -1.00 7.97
N ASN A 22 3.53 -0.97 9.23
CA ASN A 22 3.84 -1.99 10.23
C ASN A 22 5.34 -2.25 10.44
N ILE A 23 6.13 -1.18 10.50
CA ILE A 23 7.54 -1.24 10.93
C ILE A 23 7.67 -1.66 12.40
N HIS A 24 6.74 -1.22 13.25
CA HIS A 24 6.58 -1.74 14.60
C HIS A 24 5.58 -2.89 14.61
N ALA A 25 6.08 -4.08 14.94
CA ALA A 25 5.34 -5.34 14.92
C ALA A 25 3.92 -5.29 15.52
N ARG A 26 3.77 -4.65 16.68
CA ARG A 26 2.51 -4.62 17.46
C ARG A 26 1.47 -3.63 16.92
N GLU A 27 1.83 -2.76 15.99
CA GLU A 27 0.92 -1.75 15.44
C GLU A 27 0.09 -2.34 14.29
N TRP A 28 -0.67 -3.41 14.56
CA TRP A 28 -1.35 -4.22 13.54
C TRP A 28 -2.30 -3.42 12.65
N ILE A 29 -2.90 -2.36 13.18
CA ILE A 29 -3.80 -1.50 12.41
C ILE A 29 -3.11 -0.86 11.20
N THR A 30 -1.81 -0.58 11.28
CA THR A 30 -1.07 0.03 10.17
C THR A 30 -0.99 -0.90 8.96
N ALA A 31 -0.78 -2.21 9.17
CA ALA A 31 -0.80 -3.20 8.09
C ALA A 31 -2.19 -3.27 7.43
N ALA A 32 -3.24 -3.35 8.25
CA ALA A 32 -4.62 -3.41 7.77
C ALA A 32 -5.02 -2.16 6.98
N THR A 33 -4.69 -0.97 7.49
CA THR A 33 -4.94 0.30 6.78
C THR A 33 -4.19 0.37 5.47
N CYS A 34 -2.94 -0.08 5.41
CA CYS A 34 -2.17 -0.13 4.16
C CYS A 34 -2.86 -0.97 3.10
N VAL A 35 -3.30 -2.18 3.47
CA VAL A 35 -4.04 -3.09 2.57
C VAL A 35 -5.38 -2.48 2.15
N TRP A 36 -6.07 -1.81 3.07
CA TRP A 36 -7.33 -1.12 2.75
C TRP A 36 -7.11 0.03 1.74
N ILE A 37 -6.06 0.84 1.90
CA ILE A 37 -5.74 1.90 0.93
C ILE A 37 -5.45 1.31 -0.46
N ILE A 38 -4.70 0.21 -0.53
CA ILE A 38 -4.44 -0.50 -1.79
C ILE A 38 -5.77 -0.89 -2.45
N ASP A 39 -6.69 -1.48 -1.70
CA ASP A 39 -8.01 -1.87 -2.20
C ASP A 39 -8.84 -0.68 -2.69
N GLN A 40 -8.86 0.45 -1.95
CA GLN A 40 -9.58 1.65 -2.38
C GLN A 40 -9.02 2.25 -3.67
N ILE A 41 -7.69 2.26 -3.83
CA ILE A 41 -7.06 2.78 -5.05
C ILE A 41 -7.37 1.86 -6.24
N THR A 42 -7.25 0.54 -6.08
CA THR A 42 -7.43 -0.41 -7.19
C THR A 42 -8.89 -0.54 -7.60
N THR A 43 -9.82 -0.59 -6.65
CA THR A 43 -11.26 -0.67 -6.94
C THR A 43 -11.85 0.65 -7.39
N GLY A 44 -11.24 1.77 -6.96
CA GLY A 44 -11.70 3.10 -7.32
C GLY A 44 -11.24 3.61 -8.68
N TYR A 45 -10.16 3.06 -9.23
CA TYR A 45 -9.67 3.42 -10.57
C TYR A 45 -10.72 3.12 -11.65
N GLY A 46 -11.00 4.11 -12.50
CA GLY A 46 -12.03 4.03 -13.54
C GLY A 46 -13.47 4.23 -13.05
N SER A 47 -13.71 4.19 -11.74
CA SER A 47 -15.04 4.38 -11.14
C SER A 47 -15.18 5.76 -10.49
N TYR A 48 -14.14 6.23 -9.79
CA TYR A 48 -14.11 7.54 -9.15
C TYR A 48 -13.13 8.46 -9.89
N PRO A 49 -13.57 9.63 -10.38
CA PRO A 49 -12.72 10.55 -11.14
C PRO A 49 -11.48 11.00 -10.36
N GLU A 50 -11.61 11.23 -9.06
CA GLU A 50 -10.52 11.70 -8.19
C GLU A 50 -9.42 10.63 -8.05
N ILE A 51 -9.80 9.38 -7.80
CA ILE A 51 -8.85 8.25 -7.68
C ILE A 51 -8.20 7.97 -9.03
N THR A 52 -8.97 8.01 -10.12
CA THR A 52 -8.45 7.84 -11.48
C THR A 52 -7.39 8.89 -11.79
N SER A 53 -7.69 10.16 -11.50
CA SER A 53 -6.75 11.28 -11.67
C SER A 53 -5.47 11.10 -10.86
N LEU A 54 -5.56 10.57 -9.63
CA LEU A 54 -4.39 10.29 -8.78
C LEU A 54 -3.51 9.17 -9.35
N VAL A 55 -4.09 8.08 -9.83
CA VAL A 55 -3.33 6.94 -10.41
C VAL A 55 -2.72 7.30 -11.77
N ASP A 56 -3.36 8.20 -12.51
CA ASP A 56 -2.84 8.71 -13.78
C ASP A 56 -1.66 9.67 -13.62
N GLN A 57 -1.64 10.43 -12.53
CA GLN A 57 -0.58 11.39 -12.24
C GLN A 57 0.60 10.78 -11.45
N TYR A 58 0.35 9.79 -10.60
CA TYR A 58 1.33 9.24 -9.65
C TYR A 58 1.42 7.72 -9.73
N ASP A 59 2.59 7.19 -9.38
CA ASP A 59 2.78 5.78 -9.06
C ASP A 59 2.75 5.57 -7.54
N TRP A 60 2.20 4.45 -7.11
CA TRP A 60 2.06 4.14 -5.69
C TRP A 60 2.81 2.86 -5.37
N LYS A 61 3.66 2.89 -4.34
CA LYS A 61 4.43 1.74 -3.88
C LYS A 61 4.18 1.50 -2.40
N PHE A 62 3.82 0.27 -2.06
CA PHE A 62 3.47 -0.12 -0.71
C PHE A 62 4.35 -1.25 -0.20
N VAL A 63 4.71 -1.16 1.08
CA VAL A 63 5.22 -2.25 1.91
C VAL A 63 4.23 -2.42 3.08
N PRO A 64 3.22 -3.30 2.95
CA PRO A 64 2.17 -3.41 3.97
C PRO A 64 2.67 -3.91 5.34
N ILE A 65 3.71 -4.75 5.33
CA ILE A 65 4.35 -5.30 6.52
C ILE A 65 5.87 -5.17 6.34
N ALA A 66 6.44 -4.10 6.86
CA ALA A 66 7.89 -3.87 6.80
C ALA A 66 8.69 -4.69 7.81
N ASN A 67 8.07 -5.09 8.92
CA ASN A 67 8.66 -5.97 9.92
C ASN A 67 7.90 -7.31 9.98
N PRO A 68 8.06 -8.19 8.97
CA PRO A 68 7.29 -9.44 8.89
C PRO A 68 7.61 -10.42 10.02
N ASP A 69 8.88 -10.48 10.46
CA ASP A 69 9.31 -11.38 11.52
C ASP A 69 8.74 -10.95 12.87
N GLY A 70 8.84 -9.66 13.19
CA GLY A 70 8.24 -9.10 14.40
C GLY A 70 6.73 -9.21 14.39
N TYR A 71 6.07 -8.91 13.26
CA TYR A 71 4.63 -9.11 13.11
C TYR A 71 4.26 -10.56 13.41
N ALA A 72 4.88 -11.54 12.75
CA ALA A 72 4.64 -12.96 13.01
C ALA A 72 4.87 -13.34 14.48
N TYR A 73 5.91 -12.79 15.12
CA TYR A 73 6.18 -13.01 16.54
C TYR A 73 5.01 -12.56 17.43
N THR A 74 4.43 -11.38 17.18
CA THR A 74 3.31 -10.85 17.98
C THR A 74 2.01 -11.65 17.86
N TRP A 75 1.84 -12.42 16.79
CA TRP A 75 0.64 -13.26 16.57
C TRP A 75 0.78 -14.68 17.15
N ASN A 76 2.01 -15.16 17.31
CA ASN A 76 2.27 -16.56 17.69
C ASN A 76 2.79 -16.72 19.12
N THR A 77 3.11 -15.61 19.80
CA THR A 77 3.64 -15.64 21.17
C THR A 77 2.59 -15.04 22.10
N VAL A 78 2.11 -15.86 23.03
CA VAL A 78 1.34 -15.43 24.21
C VAL A 78 2.24 -14.87 25.28
#